data_AF-A0A1W9W3W1-F1
#
_entry.id   AF-A0A1W9W3W1-F1
#
_cell.length_a   1.000
_cell.length_b   1.000
_cell.length_c   1.000
_cell.angle_alpha   90.00
_cell.angle_beta   90.00
_cell.angle_gamma   90.00
#
_symmetry.space_group_name_H-M   'P 1'
#
loop_
_entity.id
_entity.type
_entity.pdbx_description
1 polymer ?
#
loop_
_entity_poly.entity_id
_entity_poly.type
_entity_poly.pdbx_seq_one_letter_code
_entity_poly.pdbx_strand_id
1 'polypeptide(L)'
;LRSKPKAAALVERFFSTNEKVAFRTLEPDQEEAAFFAGWTRKEAFVKALGQGLRFPLDRFDVSLSPRDQNALLRVAGAPEEVNRWSLRDIELGPDFRAALAVELMNTNVAEAISVRFRR
;
A
#
# COMPACT_ATOMS: atom_id res chain seq x y z
N LEU A 1 19.10 -5.77 23.98
CA LEU A 1 18.44 -5.51 22.68
C LEU A 1 16.93 -5.46 22.89
N ARG A 2 16.22 -4.46 22.37
CA ARG A 2 14.75 -4.41 22.40
C ARG A 2 14.22 -5.46 21.41
N SER A 3 13.25 -6.29 21.80
CA SER A 3 12.60 -7.22 20.88
C SER A 3 11.89 -6.42 19.77
N LYS A 4 11.99 -6.87 18.51
CA LYS A 4 11.26 -6.25 17.40
C LYS A 4 9.76 -6.40 17.67
N PRO A 5 8.96 -5.32 17.55
CA PRO A 5 7.52 -5.44 17.70
C PRO A 5 6.94 -6.40 16.65
N LYS A 6 5.96 -7.21 17.06
CA LYS A 6 5.26 -8.13 16.16
C LYS A 6 4.44 -7.35 15.12
N ALA A 7 4.25 -7.94 13.93
CA ALA A 7 3.44 -7.39 12.84
C ALA A 7 2.08 -6.86 13.33
N ALA A 8 1.32 -7.68 14.06
CA ALA A 8 0.02 -7.31 14.62
C ALA A 8 0.06 -6.00 15.46
N ALA A 9 1.10 -5.80 16.29
CA ALA A 9 1.21 -4.61 17.11
C ALA A 9 1.47 -3.33 16.28
N LEU A 10 2.18 -3.46 15.16
CA LEU A 10 2.41 -2.36 14.22
C LEU A 10 1.15 -2.06 13.40
N VAL A 11 0.42 -3.10 12.98
CA VAL A 11 -0.88 -2.96 12.31
C VAL A 11 -1.88 -2.21 13.20
N GLU A 12 -2.03 -2.63 14.45
CA GLU A 12 -2.93 -1.97 15.40
C GLU A 12 -2.60 -0.49 15.62
N ARG A 13 -1.31 -0.12 15.57
CA ARG A 13 -0.85 1.24 15.81
C ARG A 13 -0.99 2.16 14.60
N PHE A 14 -0.76 1.67 13.38
CA PHE A 14 -0.55 2.53 12.21
C PHE A 14 -1.58 2.35 11.10
N PHE A 15 -2.27 1.21 11.02
CA PHE A 15 -3.19 0.92 9.93
C PHE A 15 -4.59 1.47 10.24
N SER A 16 -5.44 1.54 9.22
CA SER A 16 -6.83 1.96 9.35
C SER A 16 -7.68 0.87 10.00
N THR A 17 -8.90 1.22 10.43
CA THR A 17 -9.86 0.24 10.97
C THR A 17 -10.16 -0.88 9.99
N ASN A 18 -10.31 -0.57 8.70
CA ASN A 18 -10.65 -1.57 7.67
C ASN A 18 -9.50 -2.56 7.47
N GLU A 19 -8.27 -2.07 7.46
CA GLU A 19 -7.09 -2.91 7.33
C GLU A 19 -6.85 -3.77 8.56
N LYS A 20 -7.10 -3.25 9.77
CA LYS A 20 -7.05 -4.05 11.01
C LYS A 20 -8.06 -5.20 10.96
N VAL A 21 -9.28 -4.93 10.49
CA VAL A 21 -10.29 -5.98 10.32
C VAL A 21 -9.83 -7.03 9.32
N ALA A 22 -9.34 -6.61 8.15
CA ALA A 22 -8.81 -7.53 7.14
C ALA A 22 -7.59 -8.32 7.63
N PHE A 23 -6.73 -7.71 8.45
CA PHE A 23 -5.57 -8.38 9.03
C PHE A 23 -5.97 -9.46 10.04
N ARG A 24 -6.99 -9.19 10.86
CA ARG A 24 -7.48 -10.14 11.88
C ARG A 24 -8.16 -11.38 11.30
N THR A 25 -8.51 -11.37 10.01
CA THR A 25 -9.07 -12.55 9.32
C THR A 25 -8.01 -13.45 8.70
N LEU A 26 -6.73 -13.09 8.81
CA LEU A 26 -5.63 -13.86 8.24
C LEU A 26 -5.24 -15.01 9.15
N GLU A 27 -4.74 -16.08 8.54
CA GLU A 27 -4.06 -17.15 9.27
C GLU A 27 -2.69 -16.66 9.78
N PRO A 28 -2.19 -17.20 10.92
CA PRO A 28 -0.95 -16.72 11.54
C PRO A 28 0.29 -16.75 10.62
N ASP A 29 0.35 -17.65 9.66
CA ASP A 29 1.42 -17.78 8.67
C ASP A 29 1.36 -16.72 7.55
N GLN A 30 0.22 -16.04 7.41
CA GLN A 30 0.01 -14.97 6.41
C GLN A 30 0.25 -13.57 6.97
N GLU A 31 0.22 -13.39 8.30
CA GLU A 31 0.32 -12.09 8.98
C GLU A 31 1.57 -11.30 8.58
N GLU A 32 2.74 -11.94 8.56
CA GLU A 32 4.00 -11.25 8.27
C GLU A 32 4.04 -10.76 6.82
N ALA A 33 3.62 -11.60 5.87
CA ALA A 33 3.57 -11.26 4.46
C ALA A 33 2.57 -10.10 4.20
N ALA A 34 1.40 -10.16 4.83
CA ALA A 34 0.36 -9.13 4.73
C ALA A 34 0.81 -7.80 5.34
N PHE A 35 1.49 -7.83 6.50
CA PHE A 35 2.05 -6.64 7.13
C PHE A 35 3.06 -5.96 6.21
N PHE A 36 4.03 -6.69 5.66
CA PHE A 36 5.03 -6.07 4.77
C PHE A 36 4.42 -5.58 3.46
N ALA A 37 3.43 -6.29 2.90
CA ALA A 37 2.69 -5.80 1.74
C ALA A 37 2.00 -4.47 2.05
N GLY A 38 1.19 -4.41 3.10
CA GLY A 38 0.49 -3.19 3.49
C GLY A 38 1.44 -2.05 3.88
N TRP A 39 2.49 -2.34 4.64
CA TRP A 39 3.47 -1.33 5.08
C TRP A 39 4.20 -0.71 3.90
N THR A 40 4.72 -1.52 2.98
CA THR A 40 5.48 -1.02 1.81
C THR A 40 4.59 -0.22 0.86
N ARG A 41 3.32 -0.62 0.68
CA ARG A 41 2.32 0.11 -0.09
C ARG A 41 1.99 1.48 0.53
N LYS A 42 1.77 1.53 1.84
CA LYS A 42 1.52 2.78 2.56
C LYS A 42 2.70 3.74 2.45
N GLU A 43 3.91 3.24 2.67
CA GLU A 43 5.14 4.03 2.54
C GLU A 43 5.34 4.55 1.10
N ALA A 44 5.09 3.72 0.09
CA ALA A 44 5.20 4.13 -1.31
C ALA A 44 4.23 5.29 -1.62
N PHE A 45 2.97 5.16 -1.19
CA PHE A 45 1.96 6.21 -1.40
C PHE A 45 2.32 7.51 -0.67
N VAL A 46 2.69 7.45 0.62
CA VAL A 46 3.10 8.64 1.38
C VAL A 46 4.33 9.32 0.79
N LYS A 47 5.31 8.54 0.32
CA LYS A 47 6.50 9.08 -0.35
C LYS A 47 6.12 9.80 -1.65
N ALA A 48 5.21 9.24 -2.43
CA ALA A 48 4.76 9.86 -3.68
C ALA A 48 3.95 11.16 -3.44
N LEU A 49 3.19 11.24 -2.34
CA LEU A 49 2.51 12.48 -1.93
C LEU A 49 3.48 13.59 -1.50
N GLY A 50 4.74 13.27 -1.16
CA GLY A 50 5.74 14.24 -0.71
C GLY A 50 5.49 14.85 0.68
N GLN A 51 4.54 14.30 1.46
CA GLN A 51 4.10 14.89 2.75
C GLN A 51 4.96 14.45 3.96
N GLY A 52 5.94 13.56 3.74
CA GLY A 52 6.86 13.07 4.77
C GLY A 52 6.19 12.21 5.85
N LEU A 53 6.95 11.92 6.93
CA LEU A 53 6.58 10.96 7.98
C LEU A 53 5.38 11.36 8.86
N ARG A 54 4.79 12.55 8.64
CA ARG A 54 3.67 13.05 9.43
C ARG A 54 2.32 12.70 8.82
N PHE A 55 2.29 12.10 7.62
CA PHE A 55 1.03 11.72 7.01
C PHE A 55 0.35 10.61 7.82
N PRO A 56 -0.90 10.80 8.28
CA PRO A 56 -1.59 9.81 9.08
C PRO A 56 -1.94 8.58 8.24
N LEU A 57 -1.32 7.45 8.58
CA LEU A 57 -1.42 6.19 7.84
C LEU A 57 -2.79 5.52 7.92
N ASP A 58 -3.69 5.99 8.77
CA ASP A 58 -5.08 5.51 8.90
C ASP A 58 -6.08 6.27 8.02
N ARG A 59 -5.66 7.34 7.34
CA ARG A 59 -6.51 8.13 6.43
C ARG A 59 -6.70 7.51 5.06
N PHE A 60 -6.08 6.38 4.78
CA PHE A 60 -6.25 5.66 3.52
C PHE A 60 -6.07 4.17 3.76
N ASP A 61 -6.68 3.37 2.89
CA ASP A 61 -6.62 1.92 2.96
C ASP A 61 -5.82 1.40 1.77
N VAL A 62 -4.94 0.46 2.05
CA VAL A 62 -4.31 -0.37 1.04
C VAL A 62 -4.74 -1.81 1.20
N SER A 63 -4.72 -2.56 0.10
CA SER A 63 -4.88 -4.01 0.17
C SER A 63 -3.76 -4.61 1.00
N LEU A 64 -4.07 -5.66 1.75
CA LEU A 64 -3.10 -6.52 2.44
C LEU A 64 -2.83 -7.81 1.65
N SER A 65 -3.62 -8.08 0.60
CA SER A 65 -3.46 -9.25 -0.26
C SER A 65 -2.22 -9.08 -1.14
N PRO A 66 -1.31 -10.07 -1.21
CA PRO A 66 -0.17 -10.03 -2.12
C PRO A 66 -0.61 -9.90 -3.58
N ARG A 67 0.15 -9.17 -4.40
CA ARG A 67 0.00 -9.09 -5.88
C ARG A 67 -1.25 -8.37 -6.41
N ASP A 68 -1.98 -7.66 -5.57
CA ASP A 68 -3.07 -6.78 -6.04
C ASP A 68 -2.52 -5.65 -6.93
N GLN A 69 -3.16 -5.49 -8.09
CA GLN A 69 -2.70 -4.55 -9.13
C GLN A 69 -3.30 -3.14 -9.01
N ASN A 70 -4.24 -2.93 -8.09
CA ASN A 70 -4.67 -1.61 -7.65
C ASN A 70 -4.85 -1.63 -6.13
N ALA A 71 -3.73 -1.53 -5.43
CA ALA A 71 -3.71 -1.77 -4.01
C ALA A 71 -4.16 -0.55 -3.17
N LEU A 72 -4.47 0.60 -3.76
CA LEU A 72 -5.09 1.72 -3.04
C LEU A 72 -6.60 1.54 -3.07
N LEU A 73 -7.23 1.34 -1.90
CA LEU A 73 -8.65 0.96 -1.82
C LEU A 73 -9.54 2.13 -1.40
N ARG A 74 -9.01 3.07 -0.63
CA ARG A 74 -9.77 4.21 -0.10
C ARG A 74 -8.84 5.34 0.30
N VAL A 75 -9.27 6.59 0.10
CA VAL A 75 -8.68 7.79 0.73
C VAL A 75 -9.78 8.58 1.43
N ALA A 76 -9.58 8.91 2.70
CA ALA A 76 -10.57 9.58 3.55
C ALA A 76 -10.88 10.99 3.06
N GLY A 77 -12.10 11.21 2.58
CA GLY A 77 -12.56 12.51 2.08
C GLY A 77 -12.13 12.85 0.65
N ALA A 78 -11.48 11.91 -0.06
CA ALA A 78 -11.01 12.09 -1.43
C ALA A 78 -11.11 10.77 -2.24
N PRO A 79 -12.31 10.19 -2.41
CA PRO A 79 -12.50 8.89 -3.09
C PRO A 79 -11.97 8.85 -4.53
N GLU A 80 -11.92 9.98 -5.22
CA GLU A 80 -11.36 10.14 -6.56
C GLU A 80 -9.88 9.77 -6.66
N GLU A 81 -9.12 9.89 -5.56
CA GLU A 81 -7.69 9.57 -5.52
C GLU A 81 -7.43 8.08 -5.81
N VAL A 82 -8.38 7.19 -5.53
CA VAL A 82 -8.29 5.75 -5.86
C VAL A 82 -8.15 5.51 -7.37
N ASN A 83 -8.72 6.39 -8.20
CA ASN A 83 -8.62 6.30 -9.66
C ASN A 83 -7.44 7.10 -10.22
N ARG A 84 -6.97 8.10 -9.47
CA ARG A 84 -5.83 8.94 -9.84
C ARG A 84 -4.50 8.26 -9.59
N TRP A 85 -4.43 7.33 -8.65
CA TRP A 85 -3.19 6.65 -8.30
C TRP A 85 -3.16 5.19 -8.74
N SER A 86 -2.01 4.76 -9.25
CA SER A 86 -1.68 3.36 -9.36
C SER A 86 -0.76 2.97 -8.22
N LEU A 87 -1.16 1.97 -7.43
CA LEU A 87 -0.35 1.41 -6.34
C LEU A 87 -0.17 -0.10 -6.55
N ARG A 88 1.08 -0.55 -6.73
CA ARG A 88 1.40 -1.93 -7.11
C ARG A 88 2.65 -2.46 -6.43
N ASP A 89 2.75 -3.77 -6.30
CA ASP A 89 3.97 -4.44 -5.83
C ASP A 89 5.05 -4.46 -6.93
N ILE A 90 6.31 -4.38 -6.52
CA ILE A 90 7.48 -4.72 -7.33
C ILE A 90 8.01 -6.07 -6.83
N GLU A 91 8.13 -7.04 -7.73
CA GLU A 91 8.65 -8.38 -7.39
C GLU A 91 10.18 -8.33 -7.23
N LEU A 92 10.65 -8.61 -6.02
CA LEU A 92 12.07 -8.60 -5.65
C LEU A 92 12.59 -9.97 -5.17
N GLY A 93 11.77 -11.02 -5.31
CA GLY A 93 12.01 -12.35 -4.72
C GLY A 93 11.27 -12.56 -3.39
N PRO A 94 11.54 -13.69 -2.70
CA PRO A 94 10.75 -14.10 -1.53
C PRO A 94 11.01 -13.25 -0.27
N ASP A 95 12.23 -12.74 -0.11
CA ASP A 95 12.68 -12.13 1.15
C ASP A 95 12.43 -10.61 1.23
N PHE A 96 12.03 -9.99 0.12
CA PHE A 96 11.86 -8.54 0.04
C PHE A 96 10.48 -8.16 -0.51
N ARG A 97 9.94 -7.07 0.05
CA ARG A 97 8.72 -6.42 -0.44
C ARG A 97 9.05 -5.00 -0.87
N ALA A 98 8.50 -4.61 -2.01
CA ALA A 98 8.55 -3.25 -2.50
C ALA A 98 7.22 -2.92 -3.17
N ALA A 99 6.86 -1.64 -3.13
CA ALA A 99 5.68 -1.13 -3.80
C ALA A 99 6.01 0.20 -4.50
N LEU A 100 5.30 0.47 -5.59
CA LEU A 100 5.38 1.69 -6.37
C LEU A 100 4.02 2.38 -6.38
N ALA A 101 4.02 3.68 -6.04
CA ALA A 101 2.87 4.56 -6.20
C ALA A 101 3.17 5.57 -7.31
N VAL A 102 2.28 5.67 -8.30
CA VAL A 102 2.39 6.62 -9.40
C VAL A 102 1.06 7.35 -9.57
N GLU A 103 1.13 8.67 -9.65
CA GLU A 103 -0.01 9.49 -10.03
C GLU A 103 -0.22 9.38 -11.54
N LEU A 104 -1.37 8.86 -11.94
CA LEU A 104 -1.80 8.82 -13.33
C LEU A 104 -2.39 10.20 -13.66
N MET A 105 -1.63 11.00 -14.40
CA MET A 105 -2.15 12.26 -14.92
C MET A 105 -3.35 11.96 -15.83
N ASN A 106 -4.48 12.60 -15.56
CA ASN A 106 -5.64 12.58 -16.45
C ASN A 106 -5.34 13.48 -17.65
N THR A 107 -4.35 13.12 -18.44
CA THR A 107 -3.96 13.91 -19.59
C THR A 107 -4.83 13.46 -20.75
N ASN A 108 -5.76 14.32 -21.14
CA ASN A 108 -6.36 14.26 -22.48
C ASN A 108 -5.22 14.46 -23.48
N VAL A 109 -4.51 13.39 -23.84
CA VAL A 109 -3.53 13.36 -24.90
C VAL A 109 -3.88 12.19 -25.79
N ALA A 110 -3.89 12.48 -27.08
CA ALA A 110 -3.94 11.53 -28.18
C ALA A 110 -2.76 10.53 -28.19
N GLU A 111 -2.02 10.37 -27.10
CA GLU A 111 -1.02 9.34 -26.90
C GLU A 111 -1.17 8.76 -25.49
N ALA A 112 -1.81 7.59 -25.42
CA ALA A 112 -1.84 6.80 -24.20
C ALA A 112 -0.41 6.40 -23.83
N ILE A 113 0.12 6.98 -22.74
CA ILE A 113 1.36 6.49 -22.13
C ILE A 113 1.06 5.08 -21.60
N SER A 114 1.41 4.06 -22.38
CA SER A 114 1.32 2.68 -21.92
C SER A 114 2.47 2.41 -20.97
N VAL A 115 2.20 2.36 -19.66
CA VAL A 115 3.17 1.86 -18.69
C VAL A 115 3.29 0.35 -18.90
N ARG A 116 4.34 -0.09 -19.61
CA ARG A 116 4.63 -1.50 -19.84
C ARG A 116 5.61 -1.99 -18.79
N PHE A 117 5.15 -2.91 -17.95
CA PHE A 117 5.99 -3.61 -16.99
C PHE A 117 6.58 -4.85 -17.67
N ARG A 118 7.91 -4.94 -17.79
CA ARG A 118 8.58 -6.18 -18.23
C ARG A 118 8.94 -7.00 -17.00
N ARG A 119 8.59 -8.29 -17.04
CA ARG A 119 9.08 -9.30 -16.10
C ARG A 119 10.52 -9.66 -16.41
#